data_AF-A0A7Y2F1P9-F1
#
_entry.id   AF-A0A7Y2F1P9-F1
#
_cell.length_a   1.000
_cell.length_b   1.000
_cell.length_c   1.000
_cell.angle_alpha   90.00
_cell.angle_beta   90.00
_cell.angle_gamma   90.00
#
_symmetry.space_group_name_H-M   'P 1'
#
loop_
_entity.id
_entity.type
_entity.pdbx_description
1 polymer ?
#
loop_
_entity_poly.entity_id
_entity_poly.type
_entity_poly.pdbx_seq_one_letter_code
_entity_poly.pdbx_strand_id
1 'polypeptide(L)' 'MSKEDLECSFCGRKKADTSLLIAGLDAHICDRCIE' A
#
# COMPACT_ATOMS: atom_id res chain seq x y z
N MET A 1 -3.66 12.35 -16.10
CA MET A 1 -3.05 11.08 -15.66
C MET A 1 -3.69 10.69 -14.34
N SER A 2 -4.51 9.64 -14.35
CA SER A 2 -5.08 9.04 -13.14
C SER A 2 -3.95 8.33 -12.39
N LYS A 3 -3.43 8.94 -11.31
CA LYS A 3 -2.52 8.24 -10.41
C LYS A 3 -3.36 7.21 -9.68
N GLU A 4 -3.22 5.95 -10.07
CA GLU A 4 -3.70 4.81 -9.31
C GLU A 4 -2.95 4.82 -7.97
N ASP A 5 -3.52 5.53 -7.00
CA ASP A 5 -3.02 5.66 -5.65
C ASP A 5 -3.26 4.33 -4.93
N LEU A 6 -2.38 3.36 -5.21
CA LEU A 6 -2.32 2.12 -4.44
C LEU A 6 -1.83 2.47 -3.03
N GLU A 7 -2.77 2.47 -2.10
CA GLU A 7 -2.54 2.77 -0.69
C GLU A 7 -2.74 1.54 0.17
N CYS A 8 -1.96 1.44 1.25
CA CYS A 8 -2.07 0.38 2.22
C CYS A 8 -3.37 0.56 3.02
N SER A 9 -4.21 -0.47 3.03
CA SER A 9 -5.50 -0.48 3.74
C SER A 9 -5.35 -0.42 5.28
N PHE A 10 -4.14 -0.62 5.81
CA PHE A 10 -3.88 -0.62 7.25
C PHE A 10 -3.37 0.72 7.78
N CYS A 11 -2.41 1.34 7.08
CA CYS A 11 -1.82 2.63 7.50
C CYS A 11 -2.18 3.81 6.60
N GLY A 12 -2.86 3.58 5.47
CA GLY A 12 -3.19 4.61 4.48
C GLY A 12 -2.01 5.12 3.66
N ARG A 13 -0.81 4.53 3.81
CA ARG A 13 0.36 4.98 3.05
C ARG A 13 0.27 4.56 1.60
N LYS A 14 0.66 5.49 0.74
CA LYS A 14 0.76 5.27 -0.71
C LYS A 14 1.97 4.43 -1.03
N LYS A 15 1.90 3.69 -2.13
CA LYS A 15 3.04 2.96 -2.72
C LYS A 15 4.27 3.83 -2.95
N ALA A 16 4.09 5.13 -3.17
CA ALA A 16 5.20 6.08 -3.32
C ALA A 16 5.97 6.37 -2.01
N ASP A 17 5.36 6.12 -0.86
CA ASP A 17 5.91 6.38 0.49
C ASP A 17 6.49 5.10 1.14
N THR A 18 6.23 3.94 0.53
CA THR A 18 6.57 2.61 1.05
C THR A 18 7.45 1.86 0.06
N SER A 19 8.48 1.17 0.53
CA SER A 19 9.38 0.43 -0.36
C SER A 19 8.73 -0.84 -0.91
N LEU A 20 7.74 -1.39 -0.20
CA LEU A 20 7.03 -2.59 -0.59
C LEU A 20 5.54 -2.45 -0.27
N LEU A 21 4.71 -2.71 -1.27
CA LEU A 21 3.26 -2.70 -1.14
C LEU A 21 2.71 -3.96 -1.80
N ILE A 22 2.12 -4.83 -0.98
CA ILE A 22 1.52 -6.09 -1.39
C ILE A 22 0.04 -5.85 -1.64
N ALA A 23 -0.41 -6.13 -2.86
CA ALA A 23 -1.82 -6.18 -3.19
C ALA A 23 -2.38 -7.57 -2.88
N GLY A 24 -3.13 -7.68 -1.77
CA GLY A 24 -3.96 -8.83 -1.48
C GLY A 24 -5.27 -8.78 -2.27
N LEU A 25 -6.05 -9.86 -2.20
CA LEU A 25 -7.32 -9.99 -2.93
C LEU A 25 -8.34 -8.91 -2.52
N ASP A 26 -8.40 -8.61 -1.21
CA ASP A 26 -9.34 -7.65 -0.61
C ASP A 26 -8.64 -6.44 0.05
N ALA A 27 -7.32 -6.50 0.27
CA ALA A 27 -6.61 -5.48 1.03
C ALA A 27 -5.16 -5.32 0.57
N HIS A 28 -4.65 -4.09 0.66
CA HIS A 28 -3.26 -3.79 0.38
C HIS A 28 -2.48 -3.63 1.70
N ILE A 29 -1.35 -4.31 1.84
CA ILE A 29 -0.50 -4.22 3.04
C ILE A 29 0.93 -3.82 2.65
N CYS A 30 1.52 -2.88 3.37
CA CYS A 30 2.90 -2.43 3.12
C CYS A 30 3.90 -3.06 4.10
N ASP A 31 5.19 -3.01 3.78
CA ASP A 31 6.27 -3.52 4.66
C ASP A 31 6.15 -3.03 6.10
N ARG A 32 5.90 -1.73 6.31
CA ARG A 32 5.79 -1.14 7.65
C ARG A 32 4.59 -1.63 8.48
N CYS A 33 3.59 -2.26 7.86
CA CYS A 33 2.46 -2.85 8.59
C CYS A 33 2.70 -4.31 8.99
N ILE A 34 3.70 -4.95 8.38
CA ILE A 34 4.08 -6.36 8.62
C ILE A 34 5.28 -6.43 9.58
N GLU A 35 5.95 -5.29 9.81
CA GLU A 35 6.96 -5.10 10.86
C GLU A 35 6.36 -5.12 12.28
#